data_AF-Q0IDC4-F1
#
_entry.id   AF-Q0IDC4-F1
#
_cell.length_a   1.000
_cell.length_b   1.000
_cell.length_c   1.000
_cell.angle_alpha   90.00
_cell.angle_beta   90.00
_cell.angle_gamma   90.00
#
_symmetry.space_group_name_H-M   'P 1'
#
loop_
_entity.id
_entity.type
_entity.pdbx_description
1 polymer ?
#
loop_
_entity_poly.entity_id
_entity_poly.type
_entity_poly.pdbx_seq_one_letter_code
_entity_poly.pdbx_strand_id
1 'polypeptide(L)'
;MTRVVALDPGRSKCGLLLANISTNTVLKAMVIPSAEVLDQLRAWMEDDQGENAQIADLVIGDGTSSTIWQQQLPTSLKVHVVDETGTTLRARERYWQLWPARGWKRLLPLGLRIPSGDLDAIAALVILEDYLDRPLQWPGPDPLKNGPSR
;
A
#
# COMPACT_ATOMS: atom_id res chain seq x y z
N MET A 1 -14.56 13.79 1.08
CA MET A 1 -13.08 13.73 1.27
C MET A 1 -12.48 12.88 0.16
N THR A 2 -11.29 13.20 -0.33
CA THR A 2 -10.67 12.45 -1.45
C THR A 2 -9.84 11.29 -0.93
N ARG A 3 -10.28 10.06 -1.22
CA ARG A 3 -9.54 8.84 -0.91
C ARG A 3 -8.87 8.33 -2.18
N VAL A 4 -7.68 7.77 -2.01
CA VAL A 4 -6.90 7.15 -3.09
C VAL A 4 -6.47 5.78 -2.65
N VAL A 5 -6.56 4.82 -3.58
CA VAL A 5 -6.05 3.48 -3.38
C VAL A 5 -4.71 3.34 -4.08
N ALA A 6 -3.78 2.61 -3.48
CA ALA A 6 -2.57 2.17 -4.13
C ALA A 6 -2.45 0.64 -4.10
N LEU A 7 -1.93 0.09 -5.20
CA LEU A 7 -1.77 -1.34 -5.44
C LEU A 7 -0.34 -1.64 -5.89
N ASP A 8 0.33 -2.51 -5.15
CA ASP A 8 1.60 -3.14 -5.53
C ASP A 8 1.30 -4.54 -6.07
N PRO A 9 1.28 -4.74 -7.41
CA PRO A 9 0.78 -5.96 -8.02
C PRO A 9 1.81 -7.09 -7.98
N GLY A 10 1.53 -8.16 -7.25
CA GLY A 10 2.30 -9.40 -7.30
C GLY A 10 1.57 -10.55 -7.99
N ARG A 11 2.31 -11.62 -8.31
CA ARG A 11 1.78 -12.80 -8.99
C ARG A 11 0.79 -13.60 -8.13
N SER A 12 1.06 -13.74 -6.84
CA SER A 12 0.26 -14.54 -5.91
C SER A 12 -0.48 -13.70 -4.87
N LYS A 13 0.10 -12.56 -4.49
CA LYS A 13 -0.41 -11.63 -3.49
C LYS A 13 -0.10 -10.21 -3.95
N CYS A 14 -0.89 -9.26 -3.49
CA CYS A 14 -0.69 -7.84 -3.77
C CYS A 14 -0.73 -7.04 -2.48
N GLY A 15 0.07 -5.99 -2.43
CA GLY A 15 -0.04 -4.95 -1.42
C GLY A 15 -1.15 -3.99 -1.79
N LEU A 16 -2.06 -3.72 -0.85
CA LEU A 16 -3.17 -2.80 -1.06
C LEU A 16 -3.21 -1.77 0.06
N LEU A 17 -3.38 -0.49 -0.30
CA LEU A 17 -3.39 0.61 0.64
C LEU A 17 -4.49 1.62 0.29
N LEU A 18 -5.26 2.04 1.29
CA LEU A 18 -6.25 3.10 1.21
C LEU A 18 -5.77 4.30 2.03
N ALA A 19 -5.68 5.47 1.40
CA ALA A 19 -5.27 6.71 2.06
C ALA A 19 -6.32 7.81 1.90
N ASN A 20 -6.35 8.71 2.88
CA ASN A 20 -7.06 9.98 2.80
C ASN A 20 -6.04 11.07 2.45
N ILE A 21 -6.20 11.67 1.27
CA ILE A 21 -5.25 12.66 0.74
C ILE A 21 -5.44 14.01 1.40
N SER A 22 -6.65 14.33 1.87
CA SER A 22 -6.94 15.58 2.58
C SER A 22 -6.27 15.64 3.96
N THR A 23 -6.24 14.51 4.68
CA THR A 23 -5.56 14.41 5.98
C THR A 23 -4.12 13.91 5.87
N ASN A 24 -3.68 13.49 4.68
CA ASN A 24 -2.34 12.95 4.41
C ASN A 24 -2.01 11.69 5.25
N THR A 25 -2.99 10.81 5.44
CA THR A 25 -2.90 9.64 6.32
C THR A 25 -3.33 8.35 5.63
N VAL A 26 -2.64 7.26 5.94
CA VAL A 26 -3.07 5.89 5.63
C VAL A 26 -4.26 5.50 6.51
N LEU A 27 -5.33 5.00 5.90
CA LEU A 27 -6.54 4.53 6.57
C LEU A 27 -6.53 3.01 6.78
N LYS A 28 -6.27 2.27 5.71
CA LYS A 28 -6.23 0.80 5.70
C LYS A 28 -5.05 0.35 4.84
N ALA A 29 -4.41 -0.74 5.21
CA ALA A 29 -3.39 -1.36 4.39
C ALA A 29 -3.30 -2.86 4.69
N MET A 30 -3.08 -3.67 3.66
CA MET A 30 -3.07 -5.13 3.76
C MET A 30 -2.30 -5.77 2.62
N VAL A 31 -1.86 -7.01 2.85
CA VAL A 31 -1.38 -7.89 1.79
C VAL A 31 -2.41 -9.01 1.65
N ILE A 32 -2.98 -9.15 0.46
CA ILE A 32 -4.05 -10.11 0.17
C ILE A 32 -3.70 -10.92 -1.07
N PRO A 33 -4.25 -12.14 -1.22
CA PRO A 33 -4.11 -12.90 -2.46
C PRO A 33 -4.56 -12.08 -3.67
N SER A 34 -3.85 -12.21 -4.80
CA SER A 34 -4.17 -11.42 -6.00
C SER A 34 -5.61 -11.66 -6.47
N ALA A 35 -6.19 -12.83 -6.22
CA ALA A 35 -7.59 -13.11 -6.56
C ALA A 35 -8.63 -12.29 -5.76
N GLU A 36 -8.28 -11.79 -4.57
CA GLU A 36 -9.20 -11.12 -3.64
C GLU A 36 -9.20 -9.59 -3.78
N VAL A 37 -8.26 -9.03 -4.55
CA VAL A 37 -8.08 -7.56 -4.67
C VAL A 37 -9.32 -6.87 -5.21
N LEU A 38 -9.97 -7.42 -6.24
CA LEU A 38 -11.17 -6.79 -6.82
C LEU A 38 -12.31 -6.73 -5.81
N ASP A 39 -12.51 -7.80 -5.04
CA ASP A 39 -13.57 -7.85 -4.03
C ASP A 39 -13.26 -6.90 -2.87
N GLN A 40 -11.99 -6.80 -2.48
CA GLN A 40 -11.57 -5.84 -1.46
C GLN A 40 -11.74 -4.38 -1.91
N LEU A 41 -11.43 -4.07 -3.18
CA LEU A 41 -11.66 -2.75 -3.77
C LEU A 41 -13.15 -2.40 -3.77
N ARG A 42 -14.02 -3.33 -4.19
CA ARG A 42 -15.48 -3.14 -4.15
C ARG A 42 -15.97 -2.88 -2.73
N ALA A 43 -15.53 -3.67 -1.76
CA ALA A 43 -15.88 -3.49 -0.36
C ALA A 43 -15.47 -2.10 0.16
N TRP A 44 -14.29 -1.59 -0.23
CA TRP A 44 -13.89 -0.22 0.13
C TRP A 44 -14.72 0.84 -0.56
N MET A 45 -15.09 0.65 -1.83
CA MET A 45 -15.96 1.58 -2.56
C MET A 45 -17.39 1.63 -1.98
N GLU A 46 -17.91 0.49 -1.51
CA GLU A 46 -19.23 0.38 -0.87
C GLU A 46 -19.25 1.02 0.52
N ASP A 47 -18.23 0.76 1.34
CA ASP A 47 -18.03 1.38 2.67
C ASP A 47 -17.94 2.92 2.56
N ASP A 48 -17.36 3.42 1.47
CA ASP A 48 -17.18 4.85 1.22
C ASP A 48 -18.49 5.62 0.93
N GLN A 49 -19.47 4.95 0.32
CA GLN A 49 -20.75 5.56 -0.10
C GLN A 49 -21.56 6.09 1.10
N GLY A 50 -21.28 5.62 2.32
CA GLY A 50 -21.93 6.08 3.55
C GLY A 50 -21.33 7.36 4.17
N GLU A 51 -20.11 7.77 3.79
CA GLU A 51 -19.32 8.76 4.55
C GLU A 51 -19.07 10.10 3.83
N ASN A 52 -19.76 10.41 2.72
CA ASN A 52 -19.42 11.58 1.85
C ASN A 52 -17.94 11.57 1.38
N ALA A 53 -17.30 10.40 1.41
CA ALA A 53 -15.98 10.16 0.89
C ALA A 53 -16.10 9.41 -0.44
N GLN A 54 -15.21 9.73 -1.38
CA GLN A 54 -15.18 9.09 -2.69
C GLN A 54 -13.74 8.66 -2.98
N ILE A 55 -13.56 7.38 -3.31
CA ILE A 55 -12.34 6.86 -3.92
C ILE A 55 -12.26 7.46 -5.32
N ALA A 56 -11.33 8.40 -5.50
CA ALA A 56 -11.19 9.17 -6.74
C ALA A 56 -10.24 8.50 -7.74
N ASP A 57 -9.16 7.92 -7.23
CA ASP A 57 -8.06 7.40 -8.03
C ASP A 57 -7.54 6.07 -7.45
N LEU A 58 -7.01 5.23 -8.35
CA LEU A 58 -6.21 4.06 -8.03
C LEU A 58 -4.84 4.21 -8.68
N VAL A 59 -3.80 4.14 -7.88
CA VAL A 59 -2.41 4.12 -8.32
C VAL A 59 -1.94 2.68 -8.32
N ILE A 60 -1.33 2.22 -9.40
CA ILE A 60 -0.82 0.86 -9.53
C ILE A 60 0.64 0.88 -9.97
N GLY A 61 1.47 0.04 -9.34
CA GLY A 61 2.82 -0.24 -9.83
C GLY A 61 2.78 -0.90 -11.21
N ASP A 62 3.76 -0.62 -12.06
CA ASP A 62 3.83 -1.11 -13.44
C ASP A 62 4.33 -2.55 -13.58
N GLY A 63 4.39 -3.29 -12.47
CA GLY A 63 4.84 -4.68 -12.40
C GLY A 63 4.16 -5.64 -13.39
N THR A 64 4.70 -6.86 -13.48
CA THR A 64 4.36 -7.88 -14.47
C THR A 64 2.86 -8.20 -14.66
N SER A 65 2.00 -7.83 -13.69
CA SER A 65 0.55 -8.06 -13.71
C SER A 65 -0.29 -6.78 -13.93
N SER A 66 0.33 -5.61 -14.07
CA SER A 66 -0.35 -4.30 -14.13
C SER A 66 -1.35 -4.16 -15.28
N THR A 67 -1.10 -4.84 -16.40
CA THR A 67 -2.01 -4.87 -17.57
C THR A 67 -3.29 -5.67 -17.32
N ILE A 68 -3.24 -6.72 -16.50
CA ILE A 68 -4.41 -7.53 -16.13
C ILE A 68 -5.34 -6.69 -15.26
N TRP A 69 -4.77 -5.93 -14.33
CA TRP A 69 -5.53 -5.06 -13.44
C TRP A 69 -6.29 -3.98 -14.20
N GLN A 70 -5.65 -3.32 -15.17
CA GLN A 70 -6.30 -2.30 -15.99
C GLN A 70 -7.55 -2.80 -16.73
N GLN A 71 -7.63 -4.09 -17.06
CA GLN A 71 -8.80 -4.69 -17.73
C GLN A 71 -9.92 -5.08 -16.76
N GLN A 72 -9.59 -5.35 -15.50
CA GLN A 72 -10.54 -5.86 -14.51
C GLN A 72 -11.17 -4.77 -13.63
N LEU A 73 -10.59 -3.56 -13.65
CA LEU A 73 -11.02 -2.46 -12.81
C LEU A 73 -12.25 -1.73 -13.37
N PRO A 74 -13.11 -1.17 -12.50
CA PRO A 74 -14.27 -0.39 -12.94
C PRO A 74 -13.83 0.82 -13.75
N THR A 75 -14.50 1.10 -14.88
CA THR A 75 -14.26 2.28 -15.73
C THR A 75 -14.53 3.61 -15.03
N SER A 76 -15.27 3.61 -13.92
CA SER A 76 -15.52 4.80 -13.11
C SER A 76 -14.31 5.27 -12.31
N LEU A 77 -13.27 4.43 -12.21
CA LEU A 77 -12.10 4.69 -11.37
C LEU A 77 -10.91 5.06 -12.26
N LYS A 78 -10.31 6.22 -11.98
CA LYS A 78 -9.12 6.67 -12.72
C LYS A 78 -7.91 5.87 -12.26
N VAL A 79 -7.33 5.11 -13.18
CA VAL A 79 -6.17 4.27 -12.90
C VAL A 79 -4.91 5.00 -13.38
N HIS A 80 -3.94 5.15 -12.48
CA HIS A 80 -2.62 5.72 -12.76
C HIS A 80 -1.58 4.64 -12.61
N VAL A 81 -0.83 4.36 -13.67
CA VAL A 81 0.26 3.37 -13.65
C VAL A 81 1.57 4.11 -13.40
N VAL A 82 2.36 3.65 -12.43
CA VAL A 82 3.66 4.27 -12.07
C VAL A 82 4.78 3.23 -12.05
N ASP A 83 5.99 3.66 -12.37
CA ASP A 83 7.19 2.81 -12.34
C ASP A 83 7.47 2.33 -10.91
N GLU A 84 7.50 1.01 -10.71
CA GLU A 84 7.77 0.37 -9.41
C GLU A 84 9.25 -0.06 -9.24
N THR A 85 10.14 0.35 -10.14
CA THR A 85 11.55 -0.03 -10.10
C THR A 85 12.21 0.38 -8.78
N GLY A 86 12.69 -0.62 -8.03
CA GLY A 86 13.36 -0.40 -6.74
C GLY A 86 12.42 -0.15 -5.57
N THR A 87 11.09 -0.22 -5.76
CA THR A 87 10.09 -0.04 -4.70
C THR A 87 10.32 -0.98 -3.52
N THR A 88 10.76 -2.22 -3.72
CA THR A 88 11.05 -3.15 -2.62
C THR A 88 12.14 -2.64 -1.67
N LEU A 89 13.20 -2.01 -2.20
CA LEU A 89 14.28 -1.45 -1.37
C LEU A 89 13.79 -0.23 -0.61
N ARG A 90 13.07 0.66 -1.29
CA ARG A 90 12.50 1.88 -0.71
C ARG A 90 11.44 1.55 0.34
N ALA A 91 10.62 0.53 0.12
CA ALA A 91 9.65 0.03 1.09
C ALA A 91 10.32 -0.43 2.39
N ARG A 92 11.47 -1.11 2.29
CA ARG A 92 12.26 -1.51 3.46
C ARG A 92 12.77 -0.30 4.24
N GLU A 93 13.31 0.71 3.56
CA GLU A 93 13.77 1.94 4.19
C GLU A 93 12.60 2.68 4.85
N ARG A 94 11.48 2.80 4.12
CA ARG A 94 10.26 3.45 4.58
C ARG A 94 9.68 2.77 5.82
N TYR A 95 9.68 1.44 5.85
CA TYR A 95 9.28 0.67 7.03
C TYR A 95 10.08 1.08 8.28
N TRP A 96 11.41 1.20 8.17
CA TRP A 96 12.25 1.58 9.31
C TRP A 96 12.12 3.06 9.71
N GLN A 97 11.68 3.94 8.81
CA GLN A 97 11.33 5.32 9.13
C GLN A 97 10.03 5.40 9.95
N LEU A 98 9.03 4.59 9.60
CA LEU A 98 7.74 4.53 10.30
C LEU A 98 7.86 3.79 11.64
N TRP A 99 8.60 2.68 11.66
CA TRP A 99 8.80 1.86 12.85
C TRP A 99 10.29 1.60 13.12
N PRO A 100 10.99 2.54 13.78
CA PRO A 100 12.40 2.41 14.06
C PRO A 100 12.77 1.12 14.80
N ALA A 101 13.91 0.53 14.43
CA ALA A 101 14.43 -0.68 15.04
C ALA A 101 14.65 -0.51 16.55
N ARG A 102 14.19 -1.49 17.33
CA ARG A 102 14.31 -1.52 18.79
C ARG A 102 15.29 -2.60 19.24
N GLY A 103 15.87 -2.43 20.43
CA GLY A 103 16.80 -3.41 21.02
C GLY A 103 18.08 -3.60 20.22
N TRP A 104 18.57 -4.84 20.13
CA TRP A 104 19.83 -5.19 19.46
C TRP A 104 19.81 -4.86 17.95
N LYS A 105 18.64 -4.89 17.29
CA LYS A 105 18.50 -4.52 15.87
C LYS A 105 18.90 -3.07 15.60
N ARG A 106 18.91 -2.20 16.61
CA ARG A 106 19.38 -0.81 16.50
C ARG A 106 20.90 -0.73 16.22
N LEU A 107 21.66 -1.74 16.64
CA LEU A 107 23.11 -1.81 16.42
C LEU A 107 23.48 -2.29 15.00
N LEU A 108 22.53 -2.87 14.27
CA LEU A 108 22.75 -3.27 12.89
C LEU A 108 22.67 -2.05 11.94
N PRO A 109 23.56 -1.94 10.93
CA PRO A 109 23.40 -1.03 9.80
C PRO A 109 22.05 -1.21 9.09
N LEU A 110 21.47 -0.13 8.56
CA LEU A 110 20.12 -0.14 7.97
C LEU A 110 19.95 -1.21 6.88
N GLY A 111 20.94 -1.36 6.00
CA GLY A 111 20.92 -2.36 4.92
C GLY A 111 20.88 -3.83 5.40
N LEU A 112 21.30 -4.10 6.65
CA LEU A 112 21.25 -5.43 7.26
C LEU A 112 19.99 -5.66 8.10
N ARG A 113 19.14 -4.64 8.26
CA ARG A 113 17.89 -4.76 9.01
C ARG A 113 16.79 -5.31 8.10
N ILE A 114 16.56 -6.61 8.22
CA ILE A 114 15.50 -7.31 7.48
C ILE A 114 14.20 -7.26 8.30
N PRO A 115 13.12 -6.66 7.77
CA PRO A 115 11.78 -6.72 8.38
C PRO A 115 11.27 -8.16 8.41
N SER A 116 10.52 -8.53 9.44
CA SER A 116 10.09 -9.92 9.67
C SER A 116 8.83 -10.33 8.89
N GLY A 117 8.29 -9.45 8.06
CA GLY A 117 7.01 -9.66 7.38
C GLY A 117 7.00 -9.07 5.98
N ASP A 118 5.82 -9.14 5.38
CA ASP A 118 5.58 -8.79 4.00
C ASP A 118 5.63 -7.28 3.74
N LEU A 119 6.44 -6.86 2.79
CA LEU A 119 6.60 -5.43 2.49
C LEU A 119 5.67 -4.94 1.40
N ASP A 120 4.87 -5.79 0.76
CA ASP A 120 4.03 -5.40 -0.38
C ASP A 120 3.08 -4.24 -0.02
N ALA A 121 2.48 -4.23 1.18
CA ALA A 121 1.63 -3.12 1.63
C ALA A 121 2.41 -1.80 1.84
N ILE A 122 3.70 -1.89 2.19
CA ILE A 122 4.60 -0.74 2.30
C ILE A 122 5.14 -0.33 0.92
N ALA A 123 5.27 -1.28 -0.01
CA ALA A 123 5.55 -0.97 -1.41
C ALA A 123 4.39 -0.18 -2.03
N ALA A 124 3.14 -0.56 -1.77
CA ALA A 124 1.95 0.20 -2.15
C ALA A 124 1.94 1.62 -1.52
N LEU A 125 2.43 1.77 -0.28
CA LEU A 125 2.64 3.09 0.32
C LEU A 125 3.65 3.92 -0.47
N VAL A 126 4.82 3.37 -0.79
CA VAL A 126 5.88 4.08 -1.52
C VAL A 126 5.40 4.47 -2.92
N ILE A 127 4.72 3.57 -3.63
CA ILE A 127 4.06 3.83 -4.92
C ILE A 127 3.13 5.05 -4.82
N LEU A 128 2.32 5.11 -3.76
CA LEU A 128 1.42 6.24 -3.57
C LEU A 128 2.17 7.53 -3.22
N GLU A 129 3.18 7.46 -2.36
CA GLU A 129 4.00 8.60 -1.97
C GLU A 129 4.75 9.21 -3.16
N ASP A 130 5.22 8.36 -4.08
CA ASP A 130 5.86 8.77 -5.33
C ASP A 130 4.87 9.47 -6.27
N TYR A 131 3.68 8.89 -6.44
CA TYR A 131 2.62 9.51 -7.25
C TYR A 131 2.18 10.88 -6.69
N LEU A 132 2.12 11.02 -5.37
CA LEU A 132 1.72 12.26 -4.70
C LEU A 132 2.87 13.26 -4.50
N ASP A 133 4.10 12.85 -4.80
CA ASP A 133 5.35 13.59 -4.52
C ASP A 133 5.46 14.04 -3.05
N ARG A 134 5.02 13.19 -2.11
CA ARG A 134 5.12 13.47 -0.66
C ARG A 134 4.91 12.24 0.21
N PRO A 135 5.52 12.20 1.41
CA PRO A 135 5.28 11.12 2.36
C PRO A 135 3.90 11.21 3.01
N LEU A 136 3.27 10.05 3.22
CA LEU A 136 2.04 9.89 3.98
C LEU A 136 2.34 9.53 5.44
N GLN A 137 1.43 9.87 6.34
CA GLN A 137 1.50 9.45 7.73
C GLN A 137 0.83 8.08 7.90
N TRP A 138 1.46 7.20 8.67
CA TRP A 138 0.88 5.93 9.09
C TRP A 138 0.59 5.95 10.59
N PRO A 139 -0.60 6.41 11.01
CA PRO A 139 -0.93 6.51 12.44
C PRO A 139 -1.19 5.14 13.08
N GLY A 140 -1.44 4.11 12.26
CA GLY A 140 -1.71 2.75 12.72
C GLY A 140 -0.50 2.02 13.31
N PRO A 141 -0.73 0.87 13.95
CA PRO A 141 0.33 0.01 14.44
C PRO A 141 1.18 -0.58 13.31
N ASP A 142 2.32 -1.16 13.68
CA ASP A 142 3.23 -1.87 12.78
C ASP A 142 2.49 -3.03 12.06
N PRO A 143 2.31 -2.96 10.74
CA PRO A 143 1.55 -3.97 10.00
C PRO A 143 2.20 -5.35 10.03
N LEU A 144 3.52 -5.43 10.26
CA LEU A 144 4.26 -6.69 10.29
C LEU A 144 4.22 -7.38 11.66
N LYS A 145 3.71 -6.71 12.69
CA LYS A 145 3.59 -7.28 14.05
C LYS A 145 2.17 -7.76 14.39
N ASN A 146 1.18 -7.40 13.58
CA ASN A 146 -0.23 -7.73 13.81
C ASN A 146 -0.75 -8.89 12.95
N GLY A 147 0.12 -9.81 12.54
CA GLY A 147 -0.36 -11.12 12.06
C GLY A 147 -1.18 -11.78 13.17
N PRO A 148 -2.23 -12.55 12.83
CA PRO A 148 -3.07 -13.19 13.84
C PRO A 148 -2.16 -13.96 14.79
N SER A 149 -2.24 -13.66 16.09
CA SER A 149 -1.75 -14.58 17.12
C SER A 149 -2.33 -15.94 16.78
N ARG A 150 -1.46 -16.88 16.42
CA ARG A 150 -1.85 -18.27 16.16
C ARG A 150 -2.66 -18.85 17.32
#